data_AF-A0A975N2Y5-F1
#
_entry.id   AF-A0A975N2Y5-F1
#
_cell.length_a   1.000
_cell.length_b   1.000
_cell.length_c   1.000
_cell.angle_alpha   90.00
_cell.angle_beta   90.00
_cell.angle_gamma   90.00
#
_symmetry.space_group_name_H-M   'P 1'
#
loop_
_entity.id
_entity.type
_entity.pdbx_description
1 polymer ?
#
loop_
_entity_poly.entity_id
_entity_poly.type
_entity_poly.pdbx_seq_one_letter_code
_entity_poly.pdbx_strand_id
1 'polypeptide(L)'
;MTALVVAACSAPAAPPAPAPPSSTAPPGTTTAAESPFCTDLRALQAGVLVYRADVLKAARSEQQLDVDGMRRRAGAIASLGQSVLAHAPQAISEQIHHVLDAIATSADRMAKRGARVRDVYDPLFTDAARPAFDTVDHYDCTATGG
;
A
#
# COMPACT_ATOMS: atom_id res chain seq x y z
N MET A 1 -9.85 16.32 -37.89
CA MET A 1 -10.55 15.45 -38.86
C MET A 1 -9.51 14.64 -39.61
N THR A 2 -9.47 13.37 -39.26
CA THR A 2 -8.99 12.15 -39.93
C THR A 2 -8.51 12.27 -41.39
N ALA A 3 -7.34 11.69 -41.68
CA ALA A 3 -7.09 11.02 -42.95
C ALA A 3 -6.17 9.81 -42.74
N LEU A 4 -6.70 8.65 -43.12
CA LEU A 4 -6.14 7.31 -42.99
C LEU A 4 -5.08 7.00 -44.08
N VAL A 5 -4.06 6.24 -43.65
CA VAL A 5 -3.50 4.98 -44.21
C VAL A 5 -3.20 4.87 -45.72
N VAL A 6 -2.03 4.26 -45.97
CA VAL A 6 -1.69 3.21 -46.96
C VAL A 6 -0.49 3.63 -47.81
N ALA A 7 0.66 3.02 -47.52
CA ALA A 7 1.72 2.85 -48.50
C ALA A 7 2.09 1.36 -48.53
N ALA A 8 1.60 0.68 -49.56
CA ALA A 8 2.00 -0.66 -49.94
C ALA A 8 2.46 -0.63 -51.40
N CYS A 9 3.68 -1.11 -51.66
CA CYS A 9 4.09 -1.96 -52.79
C CYS A 9 5.56 -1.71 -53.14
N SER A 10 6.38 -2.77 -53.01
CA SER A 10 7.23 -3.28 -54.10
C SER A 10 7.95 -4.54 -53.58
N ALA A 11 7.66 -5.69 -54.19
CA ALA A 11 8.46 -6.92 -54.08
C ALA A 11 9.18 -7.18 -55.42
N PRO A 12 10.30 -7.91 -55.42
CA PRO A 12 10.30 -9.15 -56.23
C PRO A 12 11.08 -10.36 -55.65
N ALA A 13 10.53 -11.56 -55.98
CA ALA A 13 11.10 -12.91 -56.17
C ALA A 13 11.71 -13.77 -55.02
N ALA A 14 11.22 -15.03 -54.90
CA ALA A 14 11.40 -16.11 -53.88
C ALA A 14 12.64 -17.04 -54.10
N PRO A 15 12.93 -18.17 -53.37
CA PRO A 15 12.29 -18.93 -52.24
C PRO A 15 13.30 -19.28 -51.07
N PRO A 16 13.14 -20.20 -50.07
CA PRO A 16 12.08 -21.19 -49.73
C PRO A 16 11.43 -21.02 -48.33
N ALA A 17 10.43 -21.86 -48.04
CA ALA A 17 9.56 -21.81 -46.86
C ALA A 17 10.28 -22.03 -45.50
N PRO A 18 10.00 -21.21 -44.48
CA PRO A 18 10.21 -21.57 -43.08
C PRO A 18 8.90 -22.07 -42.44
N ALA A 19 9.02 -23.05 -41.55
CA ALA A 19 7.97 -23.57 -40.69
C ALA A 19 7.20 -22.44 -39.96
N PRO A 20 5.92 -22.63 -39.60
CA PRO A 20 5.20 -21.63 -38.83
C PRO A 20 6.00 -21.34 -37.55
N PRO A 21 6.29 -20.06 -37.22
CA PRO A 21 6.78 -19.76 -35.90
C PRO A 21 5.68 -20.19 -34.94
N SER A 22 6.02 -21.08 -34.02
CA SER A 22 5.28 -21.22 -32.77
C SER A 22 5.11 -19.81 -32.23
N SER A 23 3.91 -19.26 -32.35
CA SER A 23 3.50 -18.11 -31.56
C SER A 23 3.46 -18.61 -30.12
N THR A 24 4.62 -18.58 -29.48
CA THR A 24 4.73 -18.45 -28.04
C THR A 24 3.99 -17.16 -27.75
N ALA A 25 2.72 -17.29 -27.35
CA ALA A 25 2.00 -16.18 -26.76
C ALA A 25 2.93 -15.58 -25.69
N PRO A 26 3.08 -14.24 -25.62
CA PRO A 26 3.75 -13.64 -24.48
C PRO A 26 3.13 -14.25 -23.23
N PRO A 27 3.93 -14.55 -22.17
CA PRO A 27 3.35 -15.05 -20.93
C PRO A 27 2.25 -14.06 -20.57
N GLY A 28 1.00 -14.53 -20.64
CA GLY A 28 -0.12 -13.72 -20.22
C GLY A 28 0.26 -13.25 -18.84
N THR A 29 0.34 -11.94 -18.65
CA THR A 29 0.22 -11.40 -17.32
C THR A 29 -1.18 -11.80 -16.90
N THR A 30 -1.31 -13.00 -16.35
CA THR A 30 -2.46 -13.40 -15.56
C THR A 30 -2.44 -12.38 -14.44
N THR A 31 -3.20 -11.30 -14.63
CA THR A 31 -3.58 -10.43 -13.53
C THR A 31 -4.48 -11.33 -12.70
N ALA A 32 -3.85 -12.16 -11.85
CA ALA A 32 -4.55 -12.93 -10.87
C ALA A 32 -5.44 -11.92 -10.14
N ALA A 33 -6.74 -12.16 -10.16
CA ALA A 33 -7.69 -11.27 -9.51
C ALA A 33 -7.23 -11.10 -8.07
N GLU A 34 -6.79 -9.90 -7.72
CA GLU A 34 -6.26 -9.63 -6.41
C GLU A 34 -7.40 -9.75 -5.41
N SER A 35 -7.16 -10.46 -4.31
CA SER A 35 -8.21 -10.64 -3.32
C SER A 35 -8.63 -9.28 -2.74
N PRO A 36 -9.91 -9.11 -2.34
CA PRO A 36 -10.38 -7.86 -1.75
C PRO A 36 -9.58 -7.50 -0.49
N PHE A 37 -9.19 -8.51 0.30
CA PHE A 37 -8.28 -8.34 1.44
C PHE A 37 -6.96 -7.68 1.03
N CYS A 38 -6.33 -8.13 -0.04
CA CYS A 38 -5.03 -7.61 -0.49
C CYS A 38 -5.12 -6.19 -1.04
N THR A 39 -6.22 -5.89 -1.73
CA THR A 39 -6.50 -4.52 -2.18
C THR A 39 -6.64 -3.57 -0.98
N ASP A 40 -7.41 -3.97 0.03
CA ASP A 40 -7.60 -3.18 1.25
C ASP A 40 -6.32 -3.10 2.09
N LEU A 41 -5.54 -4.17 2.15
CA LEU A 41 -4.26 -4.20 2.87
C LEU A 41 -3.27 -3.23 2.25
N ARG A 42 -3.17 -3.15 0.92
CA ARG A 42 -2.32 -2.16 0.25
C ARG A 42 -2.77 -0.72 0.52
N ALA A 43 -4.07 -0.47 0.56
CA ALA A 43 -4.61 0.83 0.94
C ALA A 43 -4.26 1.17 2.39
N LEU A 44 -4.35 0.19 3.30
CA LEU A 44 -3.94 0.33 4.69
C LEU A 44 -2.43 0.63 4.81
N GLN A 45 -1.58 -0.15 4.15
CA GLN A 45 -0.12 0.04 4.12
C GLN A 45 0.25 1.46 3.66
N ALA A 46 -0.33 1.91 2.54
CA ALA A 46 -0.10 3.27 2.03
C ALA A 46 -0.56 4.34 3.03
N GLY A 47 -1.74 4.17 3.64
CA GLY A 47 -2.25 5.08 4.66
C GLY A 47 -1.34 5.18 5.89
N VAL A 48 -0.90 4.03 6.40
CA VAL A 48 0.02 3.93 7.55
C VAL A 48 1.37 4.58 7.23
N LEU A 49 1.94 4.30 6.06
CA LEU A 49 3.20 4.89 5.61
C LEU A 49 3.13 6.43 5.59
N VAL A 50 2.09 6.97 4.95
CA VAL A 50 1.89 8.41 4.84
C VAL A 50 1.68 9.04 6.22
N TYR A 51 0.89 8.42 7.09
CA TYR A 51 0.67 8.91 8.45
C TYR A 51 1.98 8.98 9.25
N ARG A 52 2.80 7.91 9.20
CA ARG A 52 4.12 7.89 9.85
C ARG A 52 5.07 8.94 9.27
N ALA A 53 5.04 9.15 7.95
CA ALA A 53 5.85 10.16 7.29
C ALA A 53 5.48 11.59 7.74
N ASP A 54 4.20 11.89 7.90
CA ASP A 54 3.74 13.19 8.39
C ASP A 54 4.16 13.44 9.85
N VAL A 55 4.08 12.42 10.71
CA VAL A 55 4.59 12.51 12.09
C VAL A 55 6.10 12.75 12.11
N LEU A 56 6.87 12.04 11.28
CA LEU A 56 8.32 12.22 11.15
C LEU A 56 8.68 13.62 10.67
N LYS A 57 7.95 14.14 9.69
CA LYS A 57 8.16 15.49 9.17
C LYS A 57 7.95 16.55 10.26
N ALA A 58 6.87 16.43 11.03
CA ALA A 58 6.61 17.30 12.17
C ALA A 58 7.69 17.19 13.24
N ALA A 59 8.18 15.96 13.51
CA ALA A 59 9.22 15.72 14.51
C ALA A 59 10.58 16.32 14.15
N ARG A 60 10.93 16.36 12.85
CA ARG A 60 12.23 16.86 12.37
C ARG A 60 12.26 18.35 12.05
N SER A 61 11.14 18.90 11.59
CA SER A 61 11.11 20.25 11.01
C SER A 61 10.70 21.32 12.02
N GLU A 62 10.50 20.96 13.30
CA GLU A 62 9.83 21.78 14.33
C GLU A 62 8.46 22.36 13.87
N GLN A 63 7.92 21.79 12.80
CA GLN A 63 6.70 22.27 12.17
C GLN A 63 5.51 21.83 13.02
N GLN A 64 4.57 22.75 13.25
CA GLN A 64 3.35 22.41 13.97
C GLN A 64 2.63 21.26 13.28
N LEU A 65 2.20 20.31 14.10
CA LEU A 65 1.44 19.16 13.67
C LEU A 65 0.03 19.62 13.27
N ASP A 66 -0.42 19.28 12.05
CA ASP A 66 -1.81 19.47 11.64
C ASP A 66 -2.70 18.45 12.37
N VAL A 67 -3.13 18.81 13.59
CA VAL A 67 -3.87 17.90 14.47
C VAL A 67 -5.15 17.41 13.81
N ASP A 68 -5.90 18.30 13.16
CA ASP A 68 -7.17 17.94 12.52
C ASP A 68 -6.95 17.04 11.30
N GLY A 69 -5.94 17.35 10.47
CA GLY A 69 -5.57 16.50 9.34
C GLY A 69 -5.10 15.12 9.78
N MET A 70 -4.28 15.05 10.83
CA MET A 70 -3.79 13.79 11.38
C MET A 70 -4.90 12.95 12.00
N ARG A 71 -5.84 13.57 12.73
CA ARG A 71 -7.00 12.85 13.27
C ARG A 71 -7.91 12.28 12.18
N ARG A 72 -8.14 13.05 11.10
CA ARG A 72 -8.90 12.55 9.94
C ARG A 72 -8.20 11.34 9.30
N ARG A 73 -6.87 11.39 9.13
CA ARG A 73 -6.08 10.28 8.58
C ARG A 73 -6.10 9.06 9.50
N ALA A 74 -5.91 9.25 10.80
CA ALA A 74 -6.01 8.17 11.79
C ALA A 74 -7.39 7.49 11.74
N GLY A 75 -8.47 8.26 11.61
CA GLY A 75 -9.82 7.73 11.43
C GLY A 75 -9.99 6.94 10.13
N ALA A 76 -9.45 7.44 9.01
CA ALA A 76 -9.47 6.72 7.74
C ALA A 76 -8.68 5.39 7.81
N ILE A 77 -7.51 5.40 8.45
CA ILE A 77 -6.70 4.20 8.69
C ILE A 77 -7.43 3.20 9.58
N ALA A 78 -8.12 3.67 10.63
CA ALA A 78 -8.92 2.79 11.48
C ALA A 78 -10.06 2.13 10.72
N SER A 79 -10.77 2.88 9.86
CA SER A 79 -11.84 2.34 9.02
C SER A 79 -11.32 1.31 8.01
N LEU A 80 -10.19 1.60 7.35
CA LEU A 80 -9.55 0.64 6.44
C LEU A 80 -9.09 -0.61 7.20
N GLY A 81 -8.45 -0.42 8.35
CA GLY A 81 -7.97 -1.49 9.20
C GLY A 81 -9.08 -2.44 9.65
N GLN A 82 -10.27 -1.92 9.98
CA GLN A 82 -11.43 -2.75 10.29
C GLN A 82 -11.90 -3.58 9.08
N SER A 83 -11.90 -3.00 7.87
CA SER A 83 -12.21 -3.74 6.63
C SER A 83 -11.20 -4.88 6.40
N VAL A 84 -9.91 -4.57 6.53
CA VAL A 84 -8.83 -5.55 6.38
C VAL A 84 -8.97 -6.67 7.41
N LEU A 85 -9.18 -6.34 8.69
CA LEU A 85 -9.30 -7.31 9.78
C LEU A 85 -10.47 -8.28 9.60
N ALA A 86 -11.57 -7.85 8.99
CA ALA A 86 -12.73 -8.71 8.73
C ALA A 86 -12.41 -9.89 7.79
N HIS A 87 -11.35 -9.75 6.99
CA HIS A 87 -10.94 -10.74 5.99
C HIS A 87 -9.49 -11.20 6.17
N ALA A 88 -8.82 -10.77 7.25
CA ALA A 88 -7.41 -11.02 7.48
C ALA A 88 -7.16 -12.48 7.86
N PRO A 89 -6.13 -13.12 7.28
CA PRO A 89 -5.58 -14.35 7.82
C PRO A 89 -5.09 -14.14 9.26
N GLN A 90 -5.26 -15.17 10.09
CA GLN A 90 -4.87 -15.11 11.51
C GLN A 90 -3.38 -14.78 11.71
N ALA A 91 -2.53 -15.13 10.73
CA ALA A 91 -1.10 -14.88 10.76
C ALA A 91 -0.70 -13.39 10.73
N ILE A 92 -1.59 -12.49 10.28
CA ILE A 92 -1.33 -11.04 10.20
C ILE A 92 -2.32 -10.18 11.01
N SER A 93 -3.46 -10.74 11.42
CA SER A 93 -4.50 -9.98 12.12
C SER A 93 -3.99 -9.32 13.41
N GLU A 94 -3.14 -10.01 14.18
CA GLU A 94 -2.57 -9.47 15.42
C GLU A 94 -1.66 -8.26 15.15
N GLN A 95 -0.85 -8.32 14.10
CA GLN A 95 0.07 -7.27 13.70
C GLN A 95 -0.70 -6.05 13.18
N ILE A 96 -1.77 -6.26 12.42
CA ILE A 96 -2.68 -5.18 12.01
C ILE A 96 -3.32 -4.54 13.25
N HIS A 97 -3.80 -5.34 14.20
CA HIS A 97 -4.33 -4.81 15.46
C HIS A 97 -3.31 -3.93 16.20
N HIS A 98 -2.06 -4.38 16.34
CA HIS A 98 -1.00 -3.60 16.97
C HIS A 98 -0.71 -2.29 16.24
N VAL A 99 -0.69 -2.29 14.90
CA VAL A 99 -0.53 -1.07 14.09
C VAL A 99 -1.67 -0.09 14.33
N LEU A 100 -2.93 -0.57 14.32
CA LEU A 100 -4.10 0.27 14.54
C LEU A 100 -4.13 0.84 15.97
N ASP A 101 -3.76 0.05 16.97
CA ASP A 101 -3.70 0.49 18.36
C ASP A 101 -2.62 1.55 18.59
N ALA A 102 -1.46 1.40 17.95
CA ALA A 102 -0.39 2.40 18.00
C ALA A 102 -0.83 3.73 17.35
N ILE A 103 -1.55 3.68 16.23
CA ILE A 103 -2.09 4.87 15.55
C ILE A 103 -3.21 5.51 16.39
N ALA A 104 -4.09 4.72 16.97
CA ALA A 104 -5.13 5.22 17.86
C ALA A 104 -4.53 5.90 19.10
N THR A 105 -3.51 5.29 19.71
CA THR A 105 -2.76 5.86 20.84
C THR A 105 -2.07 7.17 20.45
N SER A 106 -1.44 7.20 19.27
CA SER A 106 -0.81 8.40 18.72
C SER A 106 -1.83 9.54 18.54
N ALA A 107 -3.01 9.24 17.98
CA ALA A 107 -4.09 10.20 17.78
C ALA A 107 -4.73 10.66 19.10
N ASP A 108 -4.91 9.78 20.09
CA ASP A 108 -5.41 10.14 21.43
C ASP A 108 -4.45 11.10 22.14
N ARG A 109 -3.15 10.78 22.13
CA ARG A 109 -2.13 11.63 22.75
C ARG A 109 -2.07 13.00 22.10
N MET A 110 -2.24 13.07 20.78
CA MET A 110 -2.32 14.32 20.03
C MET A 110 -3.47 15.23 20.46
N ALA A 111 -4.61 14.65 20.82
CA ALA A 111 -5.81 15.40 21.19
C ALA A 111 -5.70 16.05 22.59
N LYS A 112 -4.66 15.72 23.37
CA LYS A 112 -4.47 16.26 24.72
C LYS A 112 -3.94 17.68 24.66
N ARG A 113 -4.41 18.52 25.60
CA ARG A 113 -4.01 19.92 25.67
C ARG A 113 -2.51 20.01 25.98
N GLY A 114 -1.74 20.70 25.13
CA GLY A 114 -0.28 20.81 25.27
C GLY A 114 0.52 19.60 24.80
N ALA A 115 -0.10 18.69 24.04
CA ALA A 115 0.58 17.55 23.43
C ALA A 115 1.79 18.00 22.60
N ARG A 116 2.91 17.29 22.77
CA ARG A 116 4.14 17.50 22.01
C ARG A 116 4.18 16.52 20.85
N VAL A 117 4.96 16.88 19.83
CA VAL A 117 5.19 15.97 18.69
C VAL A 117 5.78 14.62 19.14
N ARG A 118 6.59 14.61 20.21
CA ARG A 118 7.08 13.35 20.80
C ARG A 118 5.96 12.44 21.31
N ASP A 119 4.90 12.98 21.88
CA ASP A 119 3.80 12.17 22.42
C ASP A 119 3.07 11.40 21.30
N VAL A 120 3.03 11.99 20.10
CA VAL A 120 2.47 11.42 18.88
C VAL A 120 3.43 10.44 18.21
N TYR A 121 4.72 10.77 18.25
CA TYR A 121 5.80 10.00 17.65
C TYR A 121 6.04 8.68 18.39
N ASP A 122 6.20 8.73 19.71
CA ASP A 122 6.68 7.59 20.50
C ASP A 122 5.88 6.29 20.23
N PRO A 123 4.53 6.27 20.23
CA PRO A 123 3.75 5.06 19.95
C PRO A 123 4.07 4.38 18.61
N LEU A 124 4.46 5.14 17.59
CA LEU A 124 4.64 4.67 16.21
C LEU A 124 6.05 4.18 15.90
N PHE A 125 7.03 4.54 16.74
CA PHE A 125 8.45 4.33 16.46
C PHE A 125 9.20 3.59 17.59
N THR A 126 8.49 3.19 18.65
CA THR A 126 9.05 2.30 19.67
C THR A 126 9.56 0.98 19.07
N ASP A 127 10.56 0.39 19.73
CA ASP A 127 11.08 -0.93 19.35
C ASP A 127 10.03 -2.03 19.52
N ALA A 128 9.03 -1.83 20.39
CA ALA A 128 7.91 -2.75 20.56
C ALA A 128 6.92 -2.72 19.40
N ALA A 129 6.63 -1.53 18.83
CA ALA A 129 5.68 -1.39 17.73
C ALA A 129 6.30 -1.68 16.36
N ARG A 130 7.61 -1.44 16.20
CA ARG A 130 8.32 -1.57 14.91
C ARG A 130 8.11 -2.92 14.21
N PRO A 131 8.21 -4.08 14.87
CA PRO A 131 7.99 -5.38 14.21
C PRO A 131 6.60 -5.51 13.60
N ALA A 132 5.57 -4.96 14.24
CA ALA A 132 4.20 -5.00 13.71
C ALA A 132 4.07 -4.13 12.46
N PHE A 133 4.63 -2.91 12.48
CA PHE A 133 4.67 -2.04 11.31
C PHE A 133 5.43 -2.68 10.15
N ASP A 134 6.61 -3.25 10.40
CA ASP A 134 7.44 -3.88 9.35
C ASP A 134 6.73 -5.12 8.77
N THR A 135 6.06 -5.92 9.61
CA THR A 135 5.29 -7.08 9.14
C THR A 135 4.13 -6.65 8.27
N VAL A 136 3.37 -5.62 8.67
CA VAL A 136 2.25 -5.12 7.88
C VAL A 136 2.74 -4.48 6.58
N ASP A 137 3.83 -3.71 6.59
CA ASP A 137 4.40 -3.04 5.40
C ASP A 137 4.93 -4.03 4.37
N HIS A 138 5.55 -5.13 4.83
CA HIS A 138 6.16 -6.14 3.97
C HIS A 138 5.29 -7.36 3.71
N TYR A 139 4.03 -7.38 4.17
CA TYR A 139 3.17 -8.51 3.95
C TYR A 139 2.88 -8.70 2.45
N ASP A 140 3.32 -9.84 1.94
CA ASP A 140 3.12 -10.21 0.55
C ASP A 140 1.91 -11.12 0.38
N CYS A 141 0.91 -10.56 -0.30
CA CYS A 141 -0.31 -11.25 -0.70
C CYS A 141 -0.11 -12.37 -1.73
N THR A 142 1.03 -12.41 -2.41
CA THR A 142 1.35 -13.47 -3.39
C THR A 142 1.97 -14.70 -2.73
N ALA A 143 2.55 -14.56 -1.53
CA ALA A 143 3.16 -15.67 -0.80
C ALA A 143 2.14 -16.58 -0.10
N THR A 144 0.88 -16.17 0.02
CA THR A 144 -0.20 -16.92 0.70
C THR A 144 -1.19 -17.61 -0.25
N GLY A 145 -0.97 -17.51 -1.58
CA GLY A 145 -1.75 -18.23 -2.59
C GLY A 145 -0.94 -19.36 -3.22
N GLY A 146 -0.95 -20.54 -2.58
CA GLY A 146 -0.42 -21.80 -3.11
C GLY A 146 -1.45 -22.90 -3.03
#